data_AF-A0A928FIT4-F1
#
_entry.id   AF-A0A928FIT4-F1
#
_cell.length_a   1.000
_cell.length_b   1.000
_cell.length_c   1.000
_cell.angle_alpha   90.00
_cell.angle_beta   90.00
_cell.angle_gamma   90.00
#
_symmetry.space_group_name_H-M   'P 1'
#
loop_
_entity.id
_entity.type
_entity.pdbx_description
1 polymer ?
#
loop_
_entity_poly.entity_id
_entity_poly.type
_entity_poly.pdbx_seq_one_letter_code
_entity_poly.pdbx_strand_id
1 'polypeptide(L)'
;MSHIGLRLNERFLASYISLDKNCCEKFGIANGGVTEYINRLNNTRFAPGREEALPRLVRYRNIRNKMAHEIGSLRRMSEITKLDLKWIRTFDKDITKGRDPISKYLKRARRYARRRKIERFVTVFAIILALAIGVITYVLLR
;
A
#
# COMPACT_ATOMS: atom_id res chain seq x y z
N MET A 1 11.80 1.51 35.34
CA MET A 1 10.87 1.43 34.19
C MET A 1 9.45 1.34 34.73
N SER A 2 8.53 2.25 34.34
CA SER A 2 7.17 2.28 34.90
C SER A 2 6.23 1.23 34.26
N HIS A 3 5.21 0.76 34.98
CA HIS A 3 4.16 -0.13 34.47
C HIS A 3 3.50 0.37 33.17
N ILE A 4 3.50 1.69 32.95
CA ILE A 4 2.94 2.34 31.77
C ILE A 4 3.73 1.99 30.49
N GLY A 5 5.06 1.88 30.56
CA GLY A 5 5.91 1.52 29.43
C GLY A 5 5.72 0.09 28.95
N LEU A 6 5.59 -0.86 29.88
CA LEU A 6 5.33 -2.27 29.56
C LEU A 6 4.00 -2.45 28.80
N ARG A 7 2.93 -1.80 29.30
CA ARG A 7 1.61 -1.82 28.64
C ARG A 7 1.63 -1.23 27.23
N LEU A 8 2.51 -0.27 26.96
CA LEU A 8 2.64 0.33 25.63
C LEU A 8 3.28 -0.65 24.63
N ASN A 9 4.32 -1.36 25.05
CA ASN A 9 5.02 -2.34 24.23
C ASN A 9 4.12 -3.54 23.87
N GLU A 10 3.36 -4.06 24.85
CA GLU A 10 2.37 -5.12 24.62
C GLU A 10 1.32 -4.70 23.58
N ARG A 11 0.77 -3.48 23.73
CA ARG A 11 -0.22 -2.94 22.78
C ARG A 11 0.35 -2.73 21.39
N PHE A 12 1.61 -2.32 21.29
CA PHE A 12 2.31 -2.21 20.01
C PHE A 12 2.48 -3.58 19.36
N LEU A 13 2.97 -4.58 20.10
CA LEU A 13 3.18 -5.93 19.58
C LEU A 13 1.87 -6.55 19.09
N ALA A 14 0.78 -6.43 19.86
CA ALA A 14 -0.54 -6.88 19.43
C ALA A 14 -1.01 -6.16 18.15
N SER A 15 -0.74 -4.86 18.03
CA SER A 15 -1.11 -4.07 16.84
C SER A 15 -0.23 -4.45 15.63
N TYR A 16 1.04 -4.81 15.84
CA TYR A 16 1.93 -5.31 14.80
C TYR A 16 1.48 -6.68 14.30
N ILE A 17 1.10 -7.60 15.19
CA ILE A 17 0.57 -8.92 14.81
C ILE A 17 -0.70 -8.78 13.97
N SER A 18 -1.62 -7.89 14.37
CA SER A 18 -2.82 -7.56 13.58
C SER A 18 -2.44 -7.05 12.18
N LEU A 19 -1.49 -6.11 12.10
CA LEU A 19 -0.99 -5.59 10.84
C LEU A 19 -0.36 -6.67 9.95
N ASP A 20 0.44 -7.56 10.52
CA ASP A 20 1.06 -8.66 9.78
C ASP A 20 0.00 -9.59 9.18
N LYS A 21 -1.01 -9.95 9.96
CA LYS A 21 -2.14 -10.74 9.50
C LYS A 21 -2.90 -10.06 8.35
N ASN A 22 -3.25 -8.78 8.49
CA ASN A 22 -3.99 -8.07 7.45
C ASN A 22 -3.16 -7.88 6.17
N CYS A 23 -1.83 -7.75 6.28
CA CYS A 23 -0.95 -7.80 5.12
C CYS A 23 -0.88 -9.20 4.50
N CYS A 24 -0.84 -10.27 5.29
CA CYS A 24 -0.93 -11.65 4.79
C CYS A 24 -2.21 -11.87 3.98
N GLU A 25 -3.36 -11.49 4.54
CA GLU A 25 -4.67 -11.56 3.87
C GLU A 25 -4.69 -10.74 2.58
N LYS A 26 -4.16 -9.51 2.61
CA LYS A 26 -4.08 -8.63 1.44
C LYS A 26 -3.32 -9.27 0.27
N PHE A 27 -2.25 -10.01 0.56
CA PHE A 27 -1.37 -10.57 -0.46
C PHE A 27 -1.58 -12.07 -0.70
N GLY A 28 -2.48 -12.72 0.04
CA GLY A 28 -2.73 -14.15 -0.07
C GLY A 28 -1.54 -15.01 0.33
N ILE A 29 -0.76 -14.59 1.34
CA ILE A 29 0.39 -15.34 1.86
C ILE A 29 0.15 -15.83 3.28
N ALA A 30 0.83 -16.89 3.68
CA ALA A 30 0.60 -17.53 4.98
C ALA A 30 1.21 -16.74 6.16
N ASN A 31 2.39 -16.15 5.97
CA ASN A 31 3.14 -15.46 7.02
C ASN A 31 4.02 -14.33 6.46
N GLY A 32 4.51 -13.45 7.34
CA GLY A 32 5.45 -12.40 6.98
C GLY A 32 4.82 -11.25 6.19
N GLY A 33 3.56 -10.95 6.45
CA GLY A 33 2.78 -9.94 5.75
C GLY A 33 3.43 -8.55 5.74
N VAL A 34 3.96 -8.08 6.88
CA VAL A 34 4.65 -6.78 6.94
C VAL A 34 5.93 -6.79 6.09
N THR A 35 6.68 -7.89 6.11
CA THR A 35 7.89 -8.03 5.28
C THR A 35 7.54 -7.97 3.80
N GLU A 36 6.52 -8.72 3.38
CA GLU A 36 6.05 -8.68 1.99
C GLU A 36 5.55 -7.28 1.61
N TYR A 37 4.82 -6.61 2.51
CA TYR A 37 4.38 -5.24 2.29
C TYR A 37 5.55 -4.30 2.04
N ILE A 38 6.61 -4.38 2.86
CA ILE A 38 7.83 -3.60 2.71
C ILE A 38 8.48 -3.87 1.34
N ASN A 39 8.62 -5.14 0.95
CA ASN A 39 9.22 -5.54 -0.32
C ASN A 39 8.45 -4.96 -1.52
N ARG A 40 7.12 -5.10 -1.53
CA ARG A 40 6.27 -4.54 -2.59
C ARG A 40 6.29 -3.02 -2.61
N LEU A 41 6.27 -2.36 -1.45
CA LEU A 41 6.36 -0.91 -1.37
C LEU A 41 7.73 -0.39 -1.84
N ASN A 42 8.79 -1.12 -1.56
CA ASN A 42 10.13 -0.83 -2.10
C ASN A 42 10.14 -0.83 -3.62
N ASN A 43 9.50 -1.83 -4.23
CA ASN A 43 9.37 -1.96 -5.69
C ASN A 43 8.36 -0.98 -6.32
N THR A 44 7.62 -0.22 -5.49
CA THR A 44 6.60 0.73 -5.96
C THR A 44 7.04 2.17 -5.73
N ARG A 45 8.05 2.64 -6.49
CA ARG A 45 8.71 3.95 -6.29
C ARG A 45 7.75 5.14 -6.21
N PHE A 46 6.67 5.12 -7.00
CA PHE A 46 5.68 6.21 -7.09
C PHE A 46 4.44 6.02 -6.20
N ALA A 47 4.49 5.12 -5.21
CA ALA A 47 3.38 4.95 -4.30
C ALA A 47 3.19 6.22 -3.42
N PRO A 48 1.97 6.79 -3.36
CA PRO A 48 1.72 7.96 -2.52
C PRO A 48 1.88 7.61 -1.04
N GLY A 49 2.60 8.43 -0.29
CA GLY A 49 2.88 8.20 1.14
C GLY A 49 3.96 7.15 1.42
N ARG A 50 4.69 6.69 0.39
CA ARG A 50 5.81 5.75 0.53
C ARG A 50 6.90 6.28 1.46
N GLU A 51 7.26 7.56 1.32
CA GLU A 51 8.35 8.20 2.08
C GLU A 51 8.11 8.18 3.59
N GLU A 52 6.86 8.24 4.02
CA GLU A 52 6.51 8.10 5.44
C GLU A 52 6.36 6.63 5.84
N ALA A 53 5.64 5.83 5.04
CA ALA A 53 5.25 4.47 5.43
C ALA A 53 6.43 3.50 5.46
N LEU A 54 7.30 3.55 4.45
CA LEU A 54 8.41 2.61 4.31
C LEU A 54 9.40 2.65 5.49
N PRO A 55 9.98 3.80 5.88
CA PRO A 55 10.93 3.82 7.00
C PRO A 55 10.27 3.44 8.32
N ARG A 56 9.00 3.82 8.55
CA ARG A 56 8.27 3.42 9.77
C ARG A 56 8.05 1.91 9.84
N LEU A 57 7.64 1.27 8.74
CA LEU A 57 7.43 -0.18 8.71
C LEU A 57 8.74 -0.95 8.90
N VAL A 58 9.84 -0.50 8.28
CA VAL A 58 11.18 -1.08 8.49
C VAL A 58 11.57 -0.97 9.96
N ARG A 59 11.41 0.21 10.56
CA ARG A 59 11.66 0.43 11.99
C ARG A 59 10.82 -0.50 12.87
N TYR A 60 9.51 -0.60 12.62
CA TYR A 60 8.62 -1.44 13.42
C TYR A 60 8.93 -2.93 13.30
N ARG A 61 9.30 -3.41 12.11
CA ARG A 61 9.79 -4.78 11.94
C ARG A 61 11.04 -5.02 12.78
N ASN A 62 11.99 -4.10 12.77
CA ASN A 62 13.21 -4.22 13.56
C ASN A 62 12.91 -4.24 15.07
N ILE A 63 12.01 -3.37 15.54
CA ILE A 63 11.58 -3.34 16.95
C ILE A 63 10.90 -4.66 17.33
N ARG A 64 9.98 -5.17 16.50
CA ARG A 64 9.34 -6.47 16.73
C ARG A 64 10.37 -7.60 16.79
N ASN A 65 11.36 -7.59 15.91
CA ASN A 65 12.41 -8.61 15.92
C ASN A 65 13.25 -8.55 17.20
N LYS A 66 13.64 -7.36 17.65
CA LYS A 66 14.31 -7.19 18.97
C LYS A 66 13.45 -7.74 20.11
N MET A 67 12.15 -7.44 20.11
CA MET A 67 11.21 -7.95 21.12
C MET A 67 11.12 -9.48 21.14
N ALA A 68 11.26 -10.14 19.98
CA ALA A 68 11.15 -11.59 19.87
C ALA A 68 12.43 -12.35 20.26
N HIS A 69 13.61 -11.75 20.09
CA HIS A 69 14.89 -12.46 20.23
C HIS A 69 15.62 -12.21 21.55
N GLU A 70 15.32 -11.12 22.27
CA GLU A 70 16.04 -10.77 23.50
C GLU A 70 15.18 -11.01 24.75
N ILE A 71 15.65 -11.85 25.69
CA ILE A 71 14.96 -12.13 26.95
C ILE A 71 14.79 -10.82 27.76
N GLY A 72 13.54 -10.45 28.05
CA GLY A 72 13.19 -9.24 28.80
C GLY A 72 13.23 -7.93 28.00
N SER A 73 13.46 -7.96 26.69
CA SER A 73 13.48 -6.76 25.84
C SER A 73 12.14 -6.06 25.78
N LEU A 74 11.02 -6.80 25.83
CA LEU A 74 9.68 -6.21 25.95
C LEU A 74 9.56 -5.26 27.16
N ARG A 75 10.26 -5.56 28.26
CA ARG A 75 10.29 -4.71 29.48
C ARG A 75 11.34 -3.61 29.41
N ARG A 76 12.37 -3.74 28.58
CA ARG A 76 13.49 -2.78 28.43
C ARG A 76 13.32 -1.80 27.26
N MET A 77 12.40 -2.06 26.34
CA MET A 77 12.19 -1.24 25.14
C MET A 77 11.53 0.10 25.50
N SER A 78 12.24 1.20 25.28
CA SER A 78 11.71 2.58 25.43
C SER A 78 11.50 3.28 24.08
N GLU A 79 11.82 2.62 22.97
CA GLU A 79 11.77 3.21 21.62
C GLU A 79 10.33 3.46 21.11
N ILE A 80 9.32 2.78 21.65
CA ILE A 80 7.92 2.91 21.18
C ILE A 80 7.20 4.05 21.88
N THR A 81 6.61 4.94 21.09
CA THR A 81 5.80 6.06 21.58
C THR A 81 4.30 5.81 21.40
N LYS A 82 3.47 6.62 22.07
CA LYS A 82 2.00 6.62 21.82
C LYS A 82 1.66 7.00 20.38
N LEU A 83 2.49 7.82 19.73
CA LEU A 83 2.32 8.21 18.33
C LEU A 83 2.58 7.02 17.39
N ASP A 84 3.59 6.20 17.68
CA ASP A 84 3.85 4.96 16.95
C ASP A 84 2.65 4.01 17.03
N LEU A 85 2.10 3.83 18.23
CA LEU A 85 0.92 2.99 18.43
C LEU A 85 -0.31 3.52 17.66
N LYS A 86 -0.52 4.84 17.67
CA LYS A 86 -1.61 5.46 16.90
C LYS A 86 -1.40 5.25 15.40
N TRP A 87 -0.17 5.42 14.93
CA TRP A 87 0.17 5.27 13.52
C TRP A 87 -0.04 3.84 13.04
N ILE A 88 0.50 2.83 13.73
CA ILE A 88 0.41 1.43 13.29
C ILE A 88 -1.06 0.95 13.20
N ARG A 89 -1.89 1.35 14.17
CA ARG A 89 -3.34 1.06 14.16
C ARG A 89 -4.09 1.77 13.04
N THR A 90 -3.64 2.97 12.68
CA THR A 90 -4.25 3.73 11.58
C THR A 90 -3.86 3.11 10.25
N PHE A 91 -2.59 2.76 10.11
CA PHE A 91 -2.05 2.08 8.93
C PHE A 91 -2.72 0.73 8.71
N ASP A 92 -2.93 -0.05 9.78
CA ASP A 92 -3.63 -1.33 9.73
C ASP A 92 -5.09 -1.18 9.21
N LYS A 93 -5.80 -0.14 9.67
CA LYS A 93 -7.12 0.21 9.12
C LYS A 93 -7.06 0.67 7.67
N ASP A 94 -5.97 1.28 7.24
CA ASP A 94 -5.79 1.69 5.85
C ASP A 94 -5.51 0.51 4.92
N ILE A 95 -4.85 -0.54 5.41
CA ILE A 95 -4.68 -1.81 4.70
C ILE A 95 -6.04 -2.43 4.41
N THR A 96 -6.87 -2.62 5.44
CA THR A 96 -8.19 -3.26 5.31
C THR A 96 -9.16 -2.44 4.45
N LYS A 97 -9.08 -1.10 4.50
CA LYS A 97 -9.89 -0.21 3.66
C LYS A 97 -9.32 -0.01 2.25
N GLY A 98 -8.17 -0.58 1.93
CA GLY A 98 -7.48 -0.36 0.65
C GLY A 98 -7.15 1.12 0.41
N ARG A 99 -6.80 1.84 1.47
CA ARG A 99 -6.32 3.24 1.47
C ARG A 99 -4.81 3.34 1.71
N ASP A 100 -4.15 2.21 1.91
CA ASP A 100 -2.70 2.10 2.01
C ASP A 100 -1.98 2.55 0.73
N PRO A 101 -0.70 2.94 0.82
CA PRO A 101 0.11 3.38 -0.34
C PRO A 101 0.03 2.47 -1.57
N ILE A 102 0.13 1.14 -1.39
CA ILE A 102 0.11 0.19 -2.50
C ILE A 102 -1.28 0.18 -3.15
N SER A 103 -2.35 0.11 -2.36
CA SER A 103 -3.71 0.17 -2.90
C SER A 103 -4.00 1.46 -3.66
N LYS A 104 -3.55 2.60 -3.13
CA LYS A 104 -3.70 3.91 -3.79
C LYS A 104 -2.95 3.93 -5.13
N TYR A 105 -1.72 3.43 -5.17
CA TYR A 105 -0.93 3.29 -6.40
C TYR A 105 -1.66 2.41 -7.42
N LEU A 106 -2.08 1.21 -7.03
CA LEU A 106 -2.77 0.27 -7.93
C LEU A 106 -4.10 0.82 -8.45
N LYS A 107 -4.86 1.56 -7.61
CA LYS A 107 -6.08 2.25 -8.04
C LYS A 107 -5.78 3.31 -9.10
N ARG A 108 -4.71 4.10 -8.94
CA ARG A 108 -4.27 5.09 -9.94
C ARG A 108 -3.84 4.43 -11.24
N ALA A 109 -3.00 3.39 -11.17
CA ALA A 109 -2.55 2.63 -12.34
C ALA A 109 -3.73 2.06 -13.14
N ARG A 110 -4.71 1.45 -12.46
CA ARG A 110 -5.93 0.93 -13.10
C ARG A 110 -6.79 2.01 -13.74
N ARG A 111 -6.87 3.22 -13.15
CA ARG A 111 -7.58 4.35 -13.75
C ARG A 111 -6.87 4.83 -15.01
N TYR A 112 -5.55 4.96 -14.97
CA TYR A 112 -4.75 5.36 -16.12
C TYR A 112 -4.85 4.37 -17.28
N ALA A 113 -4.75 3.06 -16.99
CA ALA A 113 -4.92 2.02 -18.00
C ALA A 113 -6.31 2.05 -18.66
N ARG A 114 -7.38 2.25 -17.87
CA ARG A 114 -8.74 2.41 -18.39
C ARG A 114 -8.87 3.63 -19.30
N ARG A 115 -8.35 4.78 -18.88
CA ARG A 115 -8.36 6.01 -19.69
C ARG A 115 -7.65 5.81 -21.03
N ARG A 116 -6.44 5.25 -21.03
CA ARG A 116 -5.70 4.96 -22.27
C ARG A 116 -6.44 4.01 -23.21
N LYS A 117 -7.16 3.02 -22.67
CA LYS A 117 -7.98 2.11 -23.49
C LYS A 117 -9.12 2.85 -24.20
N ILE A 118 -9.80 3.75 -23.47
CA ILE A 118 -10.86 4.59 -24.02
C ILE A 118 -10.30 5.56 -25.06
N GLU A 119 -9.19 6.26 -24.75
CA GLU A 119 -8.53 7.19 -25.69
C GLU A 119 -8.19 6.48 -27.00
N ARG A 120 -7.56 5.30 -26.95
CA ARG A 120 -7.26 4.51 -28.15
C ARG A 120 -8.52 4.14 -28.94
N PHE A 121 -9.60 3.74 -28.27
CA PHE A 121 -10.86 3.40 -28.93
C PHE A 121 -11.47 4.62 -29.63
N VAL A 122 -11.51 5.77 -28.95
CA VAL A 122 -12.01 7.04 -29.51
C VAL A 122 -11.17 7.47 -30.72
N THR A 123 -9.84 7.38 -30.63
CA THR A 123 -8.96 7.71 -31.76
C THR A 123 -9.21 6.81 -32.97
N VAL A 124 -9.28 5.49 -32.78
CA VAL A 124 -9.56 4.55 -33.88
C VAL A 124 -10.93 4.81 -34.50
N PHE A 125 -11.96 5.04 -33.67
CA PHE A 125 -13.30 5.35 -34.16
C PHE A 125 -13.34 6.65 -34.97
N ALA A 126 -12.66 7.71 -34.49
CA ALA A 126 -12.58 8.98 -35.21
C ALA A 126 -11.88 8.83 -36.57
N ILE A 127 -10.83 8.02 -36.66
CA ILE A 127 -10.14 7.72 -37.93
C ILE A 127 -11.09 6.99 -38.90
N ILE A 128 -11.79 5.95 -38.43
CA ILE A 128 -12.75 5.21 -39.26
C ILE A 128 -13.87 6.13 -39.77
N LEU A 129 -14.41 6.99 -38.90
CA LEU A 129 -15.44 7.95 -39.27
C LEU A 129 -14.94 8.95 -40.32
N ALA A 130 -13.72 9.49 -40.16
CA ALA A 130 -13.12 10.40 -41.13
C ALA A 130 -12.92 9.75 -42.51
N LEU A 131 -12.46 8.49 -42.53
CA LEU A 131 -12.33 7.72 -43.77
C LEU A 131 -13.69 7.47 -44.43
N ALA A 132 -14.71 7.08 -43.66
CA ALA A 132 -16.05 6.85 -44.18
C ALA A 132 -16.66 8.12 -44.79
N ILE A 133 -16.52 9.27 -44.11
CA ILE A 133 -16.95 10.57 -44.63
C ILE A 133 -16.23 10.91 -45.93
N GLY A 134 -14.90 10.73 -46.00
CA GLY A 134 -14.11 10.99 -47.20
C GLY A 134 -14.51 10.12 -48.40
N VAL A 135 -14.85 8.84 -48.16
CA VAL A 135 -15.37 7.95 -49.21
C VAL A 135 -16.74 8.41 -49.69
N ILE A 136 -17.65 8.76 -48.77
CA ILE A 136 -19.00 9.23 -49.13
C ILE A 136 -18.94 10.52 -49.94
N THR A 137 -18.14 11.50 -49.52
CA THR A 137 -17.99 12.76 -50.25
C THR A 137 -17.37 12.55 -51.63
N TYR A 138 -16.35 11.68 -51.75
CA TYR A 138 -15.75 11.34 -53.03
C TYR A 138 -16.75 10.74 -54.02
N VAL A 139 -17.62 9.83 -53.54
CA VAL A 139 -18.66 9.20 -54.38
C VAL A 139 -19.73 10.21 -54.78
N LEU A 140 -20.13 11.13 -53.91
CA LEU A 140 -21.17 12.13 -54.21
C LEU A 140 -20.70 13.25 -55.16
N LEU A 141 -19.40 13.51 -55.24
CA LEU A 141 -18.80 14.55 -56.08
C LEU A 141 -18.34 14.04 -57.46
N ARG A 142 -18.56 12.76 -57.77
CA ARG A 142 -18.19 12.11 -59.02
C ARG A 142 -19.43 11.75 -59.82
#